data_AF-A0A2N5IAL9-F1
#
_entry.id   AF-A0A2N5IAL9-F1
#
_cell.length_a   1.000
_cell.length_b   1.000
_cell.length_c   1.000
_cell.angle_alpha   90.00
_cell.angle_beta   90.00
_cell.angle_gamma   90.00
#
_symmetry.space_group_name_H-M   'P 1'
#
loop_
_entity.id
_entity.type
_entity.pdbx_description
1 polymer ?
#
loop_
_entity_poly.entity_id
_entity_poly.type
_entity_poly.pdbx_seq_one_letter_code
_entity_poly.pdbx_strand_id
1 'polypeptide(L)'
;MFQHLLDKKKKDITIESVRESYQEMYNEGRINDMTKIKLKCWLYHSESRNKNGNPPFLFENYVHALGKETYLDYIKFGLINCDDIGGKEKANEIVMNWFA
;
A
#
# COMPACT_ATOMS: atom_id res chain seq x y z
N MET A 1 -2.13 -4.95 15.91
CA MET A 1 -1.25 -3.76 16.06
C MET A 1 0.17 -4.24 15.82
N PHE A 2 0.78 -3.81 14.71
CA PHE A 2 2.00 -4.38 14.12
C PHE A 2 3.27 -3.92 14.85
N GLN A 3 3.37 -4.18 16.15
CA GLN A 3 4.45 -3.66 16.99
C GLN A 3 5.84 -4.12 16.53
N HIS A 4 5.96 -5.32 15.94
CA HIS A 4 7.23 -5.86 15.45
C HIS A 4 7.71 -5.20 14.13
N LEU A 5 6.81 -4.53 13.38
CA LEU A 5 7.19 -3.75 12.19
C LEU A 5 7.69 -2.34 12.56
N LEU A 6 7.41 -1.88 13.78
CA LEU A 6 7.83 -0.56 14.29
C LEU A 6 9.28 -0.55 14.80
N ASP A 7 9.85 -1.72 15.15
CA ASP A 7 11.21 -1.83 15.69
C ASP A 7 12.30 -1.93 14.61
N LYS A 8 11.94 -2.06 13.33
CA LYS A 8 12.91 -1.92 12.23
C LYS A 8 13.26 -0.43 12.07
N LYS A 9 14.47 -0.06 12.53
CA LYS A 9 15.06 1.26 12.27
C LYS A 9 14.89 1.60 10.79
N LYS A 10 14.52 2.86 10.49
CA LYS A 10 14.37 3.44 9.14
C LYS A 10 15.47 3.10 8.11
N LYS A 11 16.63 2.61 8.57
CA LYS A 11 17.79 2.24 7.75
C LYS A 11 17.72 0.83 7.12
N ASP A 12 16.85 -0.06 7.59
CA ASP A 12 16.90 -1.49 7.21
C ASP A 12 15.65 -1.99 6.47
N ILE A 13 14.81 -1.08 5.97
CA ILE A 13 13.64 -1.48 5.16
C ILE A 13 14.12 -1.70 3.73
N THR A 14 14.13 -2.96 3.31
CA THR A 14 14.42 -3.38 1.94
C THR A 14 13.12 -3.66 1.19
N ILE A 15 13.19 -3.74 -0.14
CA ILE A 15 12.01 -4.12 -0.93
C ILE A 15 11.53 -5.54 -0.60
N GLU A 16 12.44 -6.45 -0.26
CA GLU A 16 12.12 -7.81 0.18
C GLU A 16 11.28 -7.79 1.45
N SER A 17 11.68 -6.98 2.44
CA SER A 17 10.91 -6.84 3.68
C SER A 17 9.52 -6.24 3.44
N VAL A 18 9.38 -5.33 2.46
CA VAL A 18 8.08 -4.78 2.06
C VAL A 18 7.20 -5.86 1.44
N ARG A 19 7.75 -6.70 0.56
CA ARG A 19 7.02 -7.82 -0.06
C ARG A 19 6.54 -8.80 0.99
N GLU A 20 7.39 -9.14 1.96
CA GLU A 20 7.05 -10.03 3.08
C GLU A 20 5.91 -9.44 3.93
N SER A 21 6.07 -8.19 4.40
CA SER A 21 5.03 -7.52 5.18
C SER A 21 3.73 -7.34 4.41
N TYR A 22 3.81 -7.04 3.10
CA TYR A 22 2.62 -7.00 2.25
C TYR A 22 1.90 -8.36 2.28
N GLN A 23 2.61 -9.46 2.03
CA GLN A 23 2.00 -10.80 2.02
C GLN A 23 1.39 -11.16 3.37
N GLU A 24 2.09 -10.88 4.47
CA GLU A 24 1.60 -11.13 5.82
C GLU A 24 0.30 -10.36 6.10
N MET A 25 0.31 -9.04 5.88
CA MET A 25 -0.84 -8.18 6.12
C MET A 25 -2.02 -8.47 5.18
N TYR A 26 -1.72 -8.81 3.93
CA TYR A 26 -2.75 -9.12 2.93
C TYR A 26 -3.46 -10.45 3.22
N ASN A 27 -2.72 -11.43 3.72
CA ASN A 27 -3.21 -12.78 4.00
C ASN A 27 -3.81 -12.94 5.41
N GLU A 28 -3.72 -11.92 6.27
CA GLU A 28 -4.29 -11.93 7.63
C GLU A 28 -5.84 -12.01 7.64
N GLY A 29 -6.49 -11.97 6.47
CA GLY A 29 -7.90 -12.31 6.26
C GLY A 29 -8.93 -11.33 6.82
N ARG A 30 -8.49 -10.33 7.60
CA ARG A 30 -9.36 -9.35 8.29
C ARG A 30 -9.15 -7.90 7.83
N ILE A 31 -8.52 -7.69 6.67
CA ILE A 31 -8.33 -6.33 6.13
C ILE A 31 -9.52 -5.92 5.25
N ASN A 32 -9.99 -4.69 5.42
CA ASN A 32 -11.02 -4.10 4.56
C ASN A 32 -10.45 -3.70 3.19
N ASP A 33 -11.33 -3.41 2.24
CA ASP A 33 -10.90 -3.13 0.87
C ASP A 33 -10.08 -1.84 0.74
N MET A 34 -10.32 -0.81 1.56
CA MET A 34 -9.47 0.38 1.57
C MET A 34 -8.04 0.05 2.02
N THR A 35 -7.89 -0.82 3.02
CA THR A 35 -6.57 -1.30 3.46
C THR A 35 -5.89 -2.12 2.37
N LYS A 36 -6.63 -2.95 1.61
CA LYS A 36 -6.08 -3.66 0.44
C LYS A 36 -5.53 -2.67 -0.60
N ILE A 37 -6.30 -1.61 -0.92
CA ILE A 37 -5.85 -0.56 -1.85
C ILE A 37 -4.58 0.11 -1.34
N LYS A 38 -4.54 0.52 -0.07
CA LYS A 38 -3.35 1.14 0.56
C LYS A 38 -2.13 0.24 0.46
N LEU A 39 -2.27 -1.05 0.77
CA LEU A 39 -1.20 -2.04 0.72
C LEU A 39 -0.68 -2.23 -0.71
N LYS A 40 -1.58 -2.36 -1.70
CA LYS A 40 -1.19 -2.50 -3.10
C LYS A 40 -0.45 -1.27 -3.62
N CYS A 41 -0.94 -0.07 -3.32
CA CYS A 41 -0.24 1.16 -3.72
C CYS A 41 1.11 1.31 -3.01
N TRP A 42 1.19 0.94 -1.73
CA TRP A 42 2.43 0.95 -0.97
C TRP A 42 3.48 0.01 -1.57
N LEU A 43 3.08 -1.22 -1.91
CA LEU A 43 3.97 -2.18 -2.57
C LEU A 43 4.43 -1.64 -3.92
N TYR A 44 3.52 -1.20 -4.78
CA TYR A 44 3.87 -0.63 -6.09
C TYR A 44 4.85 0.54 -5.96
N HIS A 45 4.58 1.49 -5.05
CA HIS A 45 5.45 2.64 -4.85
C HIS A 45 6.83 2.22 -4.35
N SER A 46 6.90 1.25 -3.44
CA SER A 46 8.14 0.70 -2.91
C SER A 46 8.97 0.03 -4.02
N GLU A 47 8.34 -0.75 -4.90
CA GLU A 47 9.00 -1.35 -6.08
C GLU A 47 9.57 -0.29 -7.02
N SER A 48 8.78 0.75 -7.29
CA SER A 48 9.21 1.88 -8.13
C SER A 48 10.39 2.61 -7.52
N ARG A 49 10.37 2.89 -6.20
CA ARG A 49 11.51 3.51 -5.51
C ARG A 49 12.75 2.61 -5.58
N ASN A 50 12.61 1.33 -5.27
CA ASN A 50 13.73 0.40 -5.33
C ASN A 50 14.38 0.35 -6.72
N LYS A 51 13.56 0.31 -7.79
CA LYS A 51 14.04 0.39 -9.18
C LYS A 51 14.85 1.67 -9.48
N ASN A 52 14.54 2.76 -8.77
CA ASN A 52 15.22 4.04 -8.88
C ASN A 52 16.33 4.24 -7.82
N GLY A 53 16.83 3.17 -7.19
CA GLY A 53 17.92 3.24 -6.21
C GLY A 53 17.53 3.90 -4.89
N ASN A 54 16.24 3.96 -4.59
CA ASN A 54 15.67 4.66 -3.46
C ASN A 54 15.08 3.68 -2.44
N PRO A 55 15.32 3.84 -1.13
CA PRO A 55 14.78 2.94 -0.11
C PRO A 55 13.26 3.10 0.02
N PRO A 56 12.50 2.04 0.32
CA PRO A 56 11.06 2.13 0.55
C PRO A 56 10.68 2.89 1.82
N PHE A 57 9.39 3.16 1.98
CA PHE A 57 8.81 3.73 3.20
C PHE A 57 8.17 2.63 4.06
N LEU A 58 8.07 2.85 5.38
CA LEU A 58 7.14 2.08 6.21
C LEU A 58 5.70 2.32 5.75
N PHE A 59 4.86 1.31 5.88
CA PHE A 59 3.44 1.40 5.51
C PHE A 59 2.71 2.56 6.21
N GLU A 60 2.90 2.72 7.51
CA GLU A 60 2.26 3.80 8.27
C GLU A 60 2.69 5.18 7.77
N ASN A 61 3.99 5.39 7.55
CA ASN A 61 4.51 6.64 6.99
C ASN A 61 3.95 6.91 5.59
N TYR A 62 3.81 5.87 4.78
CA TYR A 62 3.25 5.96 3.44
C TYR A 62 1.78 6.40 3.48
N VAL A 63 0.96 5.80 4.36
CA VAL A 63 -0.46 6.13 4.48
C VAL A 63 -0.68 7.52 5.09
N HIS A 64 0.13 7.93 6.06
CA HIS A 64 0.03 9.27 6.65
C HIS A 64 0.45 10.38 5.69
N ALA A 65 1.34 10.10 4.73
CA ALA A 65 1.84 11.10 3.80
C ALA A 65 0.95 11.30 2.56
N LEU A 66 0.04 10.38 2.26
CA LEU A 66 -0.70 10.37 1.00
C LEU A 66 -2.16 10.78 1.14
N GLY A 67 -2.56 11.71 0.26
CA GLY A 67 -3.96 12.05 0.03
C GLY A 67 -4.68 11.04 -0.85
N LYS A 68 -6.01 11.07 -0.80
CA LYS A 68 -6.91 10.22 -1.60
C LYS A 68 -6.63 10.30 -3.10
N GLU A 69 -6.22 11.47 -3.58
CA GLU A 69 -5.93 11.76 -4.98
C GLU A 69 -4.85 10.84 -5.53
N THR A 70 -3.85 10.53 -4.71
CA THR A 70 -2.76 9.63 -5.13
C THR A 70 -3.27 8.20 -5.33
N TYR A 71 -4.14 7.71 -4.43
CA TYR A 71 -4.74 6.39 -4.57
C TYR A 71 -5.63 6.30 -5.82
N LEU A 72 -6.39 7.36 -6.12
CA LEU A 72 -7.19 7.45 -7.35
C LEU A 72 -6.33 7.40 -8.60
N ASP A 73 -5.17 8.08 -8.61
CA ASP A 73 -4.24 8.03 -9.75
C ASP A 73 -3.69 6.61 -9.96
N TYR A 74 -3.30 5.91 -8.89
CA TYR A 74 -2.86 4.51 -8.99
C TYR A 74 -3.93 3.61 -9.64
N ILE A 75 -5.19 3.78 -9.27
CA ILE A 75 -6.31 3.01 -9.83
C ILE A 75 -6.56 3.41 -11.30
N LYS A 76 -6.64 4.72 -11.57
CA LYS A 76 -6.91 5.29 -12.89
C LYS A 76 -5.89 4.81 -13.93
N PHE A 77 -4.61 4.87 -13.59
CA PHE A 77 -3.52 4.43 -14.47
C PHE A 77 -3.31 2.91 -14.47
N GLY A 78 -4.08 2.15 -13.67
CA GLY A 78 -3.97 0.68 -13.62
C GLY A 78 -2.64 0.18 -13.06
N LEU A 79 -2.04 0.95 -12.14
CA LEU A 79 -0.76 0.61 -11.51
C LEU A 79 -0.90 -0.47 -10.44
N ILE A 80 -2.12 -0.71 -9.98
CA ILE A 80 -2.49 -1.80 -9.07
C ILE A 80 -3.59 -2.65 -9.71
N ASN A 81 -3.57 -3.95 -9.41
CA ASN A 81 -4.69 -4.85 -9.73
C ASN A 81 -5.81 -4.65 -8.70
N CYS A 82 -7.05 -4.47 -9.17
CA CYS A 82 -8.23 -4.26 -8.33
C CYS A 82 -9.27 -5.39 -8.43
N ASP A 83 -8.96 -6.52 -9.07
CA ASP A 83 -9.95 -7.55 -9.40
C ASP A 83 -10.57 -8.17 -8.13
N ASP A 84 -9.76 -8.39 -7.10
CA ASP A 84 -10.15 -8.87 -5.78
C ASP A 84 -10.84 -7.81 -4.88
N ILE A 85 -11.01 -6.60 -5.39
CA ILE A 85 -11.76 -5.48 -4.79
C ILE A 85 -13.06 -5.23 -5.58
N GLY A 86 -13.32 -5.99 -6.65
CA GLY A 86 -14.47 -5.77 -7.55
C GLY A 86 -14.17 -4.85 -8.73
N GLY A 87 -12.90 -4.67 -9.08
CA GLY A 87 -12.44 -3.90 -10.23
C GLY A 87 -12.18 -2.43 -9.94
N LYS A 88 -11.75 -1.71 -10.98
CA LYS A 88 -11.32 -0.29 -10.87
C LYS A 88 -12.43 0.64 -10.39
N GLU A 89 -13.66 0.45 -10.87
CA GLU A 89 -14.80 1.30 -10.50
C GLU A 89 -15.11 1.18 -9.00
N LYS A 90 -15.15 -0.06 -8.47
CA LYS A 90 -15.40 -0.30 -7.06
C LYS A 90 -14.27 0.27 -6.18
N ALA A 91 -13.02 0.08 -6.60
CA ALA A 91 -11.87 0.66 -5.91
C ALA A 91 -11.92 2.19 -5.87
N ASN A 92 -12.32 2.85 -6.97
CA ASN A 92 -12.49 4.31 -7.00
C ASN A 92 -13.59 4.78 -6.05
N GLU A 93 -14.74 4.11 -6.02
CA GLU A 93 -15.83 4.42 -5.09
C GLU A 93 -15.35 4.33 -3.63
N ILE A 94 -14.62 3.27 -3.28
CA ILE A 94 -14.06 3.06 -1.94
C ILE A 94 -13.15 4.23 -1.54
N VAL A 95 -12.23 4.64 -2.43
CA VAL A 95 -11.31 5.75 -2.15
C VAL A 95 -12.04 7.08 -2.05
N MET A 96 -13.05 7.32 -2.88
CA MET A 96 -13.85 8.55 -2.86
C MET A 96 -14.67 8.70 -1.58
N ASN A 97 -15.15 7.59 -1.02
CA ASN A 97 -15.93 7.54 0.21
C ASN A 97 -15.06 7.35 1.47
N TRP A 98 -13.73 7.27 1.32
CA TRP A 98 -12.81 7.17 2.44
C TRP A 98 -12.64 8.54 3.13
N PHE A 99 -13.00 8.59 4.41
CA PHE A 99 -12.72 9.73 5.29
C PHE A 99 -11.40 9.46 6.03
N ALA A 100 -10.44 10.38 5.89
CA ALA A 100 -9.13 10.33 6.52
C ALA A 100 -9.17 10.78 7.99
#